data_AF-E8PNH1-F1
#
_entry.id   AF-E8PNH1-F1
#
_cell.length_a   1.000
_cell.length_b   1.000
_cell.length_c   1.000
_cell.angle_alpha   90.00
_cell.angle_beta   90.00
_cell.angle_gamma   90.00
#
_symmetry.space_group_name_H-M   'P 1'
#
loop_
_entity.id
_entity.type
_entity.pdbx_description
1 polymer ?
#
loop_
_entity_poly.entity_id
_entity_poly.type
_entity_poly.pdbx_seq_one_letter_code
_entity_poly.pdbx_strand_id
1 'polypeptide(L)'
;MMRVRNADEFLLRFRRIFEDYEQLFAPSIAQLRAQYAGKPGEDLLDYSLEVHAREYIVNSLLAALNWRLDAQPEEGLPNLVPEVPVRSSQRGTLRFLDYLGRERQTNNPLLIVETKRPNAELPQAWNPAATYSEIISMGLAGEALNGEWSKWLGDLRDYVRSIHNNTEKAPRRVVLTNGNWLILFLDPPDAFLEGGTHNPNRILVFENRTEIERRFSELFRHQEYQHVLGKPPVLTPGELPFYLDSETVDRAMHGLRLRYIEQQGIYNPQPVIKVAPVVFLRSQYGAWFRVEAPPQEYELPRKEADLGRHLVEVHKAAEDLLRQVNQRLGTSLQPFPLHKHYEDEDTFTAIPGVVECERNEFLVITGDKTHYLLPEPSVPDCPYHDWSKCNSAGVPSNPGPILARSIAPRSFFISGELHHCAHRDVNSAKTSPIASANRSRYGLRSGQEGEAFCEVWRFEQHLCCRTCVFEEVCTKVTVFQLPCVPPKSPRVVKTRV
;
A
#
# COMPACT_ATOMS: atom_id res chain seq x y z
N MET A 1 -3.40 13.43 18.00
CA MET A 1 -4.87 13.56 17.73
C MET A 1 -5.40 12.20 17.27
N MET A 2 -6.57 11.73 17.73
CA MET A 2 -7.10 10.41 17.32
C MET A 2 -7.33 10.34 15.81
N ARG A 3 -7.05 9.19 15.19
CA ARG A 3 -7.27 8.94 13.75
C ARG A 3 -8.76 9.11 13.41
N VAL A 4 -9.05 9.77 12.28
CA VAL A 4 -10.39 9.86 11.69
C VAL A 4 -10.70 8.56 10.96
N ARG A 5 -11.83 7.94 11.29
CA ARG A 5 -12.16 6.57 10.82
C ARG A 5 -13.05 6.56 9.59
N ASN A 6 -13.89 7.57 9.41
CA ASN A 6 -14.88 7.63 8.35
C ASN A 6 -15.20 9.08 7.95
N ALA A 7 -16.02 9.22 6.90
CA ALA A 7 -16.42 10.49 6.36
C ALA A 7 -17.24 11.35 7.36
N ASP A 8 -18.06 10.75 8.21
CA ASP A 8 -18.88 11.51 9.17
C ASP A 8 -18.03 12.12 10.29
N GLU A 9 -17.06 11.36 10.82
CA GLU A 9 -16.05 11.90 11.73
C GLU A 9 -15.24 13.02 11.05
N PHE A 10 -14.92 12.87 9.77
CA PHE A 10 -14.31 13.94 8.98
C PHE A 10 -15.22 15.16 8.90
N LEU A 11 -16.51 15.02 8.59
CA LEU A 11 -17.46 16.14 8.52
C LEU A 11 -17.59 16.87 9.86
N LEU A 12 -17.68 16.13 10.97
CA LEU A 12 -17.75 16.72 12.31
C LEU A 12 -16.48 17.53 12.63
N ARG A 13 -15.31 17.03 12.28
CA ARG A 13 -14.06 17.78 12.44
C ARG A 13 -13.98 18.96 11.48
N PHE A 14 -14.40 18.79 10.24
CA PHE A 14 -14.43 19.84 9.23
C PHE A 14 -15.26 21.03 9.70
N ARG A 15 -16.48 20.81 10.19
CA ARG A 15 -17.33 21.87 10.75
C ARG A 15 -16.65 22.60 11.91
N ARG A 16 -16.07 21.82 12.83
CA ARG A 16 -15.37 22.36 14.00
C ARG A 16 -14.18 23.26 13.63
N ILE A 17 -13.44 22.94 12.56
CA ILE A 17 -12.31 23.76 12.10
C ILE A 17 -12.76 25.19 11.80
N PHE A 18 -13.87 25.35 11.09
CA PHE A 18 -14.37 26.67 10.75
C PHE A 18 -15.07 27.35 11.93
N GLU A 19 -15.77 26.60 12.79
CA GLU A 19 -16.31 27.15 14.03
C GLU A 19 -15.21 27.71 14.93
N ASP A 20 -14.12 26.95 15.14
CA ASP A 20 -12.95 27.38 15.91
C ASP A 20 -12.29 28.60 15.24
N TYR A 21 -12.18 28.62 13.90
CA TYR A 21 -11.67 29.78 13.17
C TYR A 21 -12.54 31.02 13.37
N GLU A 22 -13.85 30.94 13.16
CA GLU A 22 -14.76 32.08 13.25
C GLU A 22 -14.92 32.60 14.68
N GLN A 23 -14.95 31.71 15.68
CA GLN A 23 -15.20 32.08 17.07
C GLN A 23 -13.95 32.49 17.83
N LEU A 24 -12.79 31.86 17.55
CA LEU A 24 -11.58 32.03 18.35
C LEU A 24 -10.50 32.78 17.56
N PHE A 25 -10.13 32.27 16.39
CA PHE A 25 -8.94 32.74 15.69
C PHE A 25 -9.18 34.04 14.93
N ALA A 26 -10.26 34.15 14.15
CA ALA A 26 -10.55 35.33 13.34
C ALA A 26 -10.70 36.62 14.18
N PRO A 27 -11.46 36.64 15.30
CA PRO A 27 -11.55 37.83 16.16
C PRO A 27 -10.20 38.19 16.78
N SER A 28 -9.44 37.21 17.25
CA SER A 28 -8.11 37.41 17.84
C SER A 28 -7.14 38.00 16.82
N ILE A 29 -7.09 37.44 15.61
CA ILE A 29 -6.25 37.93 14.52
C ILE A 29 -6.66 39.35 14.11
N ALA A 30 -7.96 39.65 14.03
CA ALA A 30 -8.45 40.98 13.69
C ALA A 30 -8.02 42.01 14.76
N GLN A 31 -8.12 41.66 16.04
CA GLN A 31 -7.66 42.51 17.14
C GLN A 31 -6.15 42.75 17.08
N LEU A 32 -5.36 41.69 16.89
CA LEU A 32 -3.90 41.80 16.75
C LEU A 32 -3.52 42.67 15.54
N ARG A 33 -4.21 42.53 14.41
CA ARG A 33 -3.98 43.38 13.24
C ARG A 33 -4.32 44.84 13.51
N ALA A 34 -5.47 45.12 14.13
CA ALA A 34 -5.84 46.48 14.51
C ALA A 34 -4.82 47.11 15.48
N GLN A 35 -4.23 46.30 16.36
CA GLN A 35 -3.26 46.75 17.35
C GLN A 35 -1.84 46.96 16.77
N TYR A 36 -1.40 46.08 15.87
CA TYR A 36 0.02 46.00 15.47
C TYR A 36 0.31 46.27 13.99
N ALA A 37 -0.67 46.20 13.08
CA ALA A 37 -0.37 46.18 11.64
C ALA A 37 0.00 47.55 11.03
N GLY A 38 -0.39 48.67 11.64
CA GLY A 38 -0.24 49.98 11.00
C GLY A 38 -0.93 50.00 9.61
N LYS A 39 -0.25 50.54 8.58
CA LYS A 39 -0.64 50.40 7.17
C LYS A 39 0.35 49.47 6.45
N PRO A 40 0.15 48.14 6.47
CA PRO A 40 1.02 47.24 5.73
C PRO A 40 0.80 47.43 4.22
N GLY A 41 1.85 47.21 3.41
CA GLY A 41 1.68 47.10 1.96
C GLY A 41 0.84 45.86 1.59
N GLU A 42 0.06 45.95 0.52
CA GLU A 42 -0.90 44.90 0.12
C GLU A 42 -0.25 43.51 -0.05
N ASP A 43 0.94 43.44 -0.65
CA ASP A 43 1.65 42.16 -0.87
C ASP A 43 2.02 41.42 0.43
N LEU A 44 2.41 42.16 1.48
CA LEU A 44 2.76 41.58 2.79
C LEU A 44 1.52 41.10 3.53
N LEU A 45 0.39 41.79 3.34
CA LEU A 45 -0.89 41.41 3.92
C LEU A 45 -1.42 40.11 3.28
N ASP A 46 -1.32 39.99 1.96
CA ASP A 46 -1.74 38.81 1.21
C ASP A 46 -0.92 37.57 1.58
N TYR A 47 0.41 37.69 1.69
CA TYR A 47 1.26 36.59 2.15
C TYR A 47 0.92 36.17 3.60
N SER A 48 0.70 37.13 4.50
CA SER A 48 0.26 36.83 5.87
C SER A 48 -1.09 36.10 5.89
N LEU A 49 -2.02 36.45 5.00
CA LEU A 49 -3.32 35.80 4.91
C LEU A 49 -3.21 34.34 4.42
N GLU A 50 -2.30 34.05 3.50
CA GLU A 50 -2.03 32.67 3.04
C GLU A 50 -1.48 31.81 4.18
N VAL A 51 -0.48 32.32 4.92
CA VAL A 51 0.07 31.65 6.11
C VAL A 51 -1.01 31.42 7.17
N HIS A 52 -1.93 32.37 7.36
CA HIS A 52 -3.03 32.20 8.30
C HIS A 52 -4.02 31.12 7.85
N ALA A 53 -4.37 31.08 6.56
CA ALA A 53 -5.24 30.03 6.03
C ALA A 53 -4.60 28.65 6.21
N ARG A 54 -3.29 28.54 5.99
CA ARG A 54 -2.50 27.33 6.24
C ARG A 54 -2.59 26.88 7.70
N GLU A 55 -2.26 27.77 8.62
CA GLU A 55 -2.15 27.45 10.04
C GLU A 55 -3.48 27.03 10.66
N TYR A 56 -4.54 27.80 10.42
CA TYR A 56 -5.80 27.62 11.15
C TYR A 56 -6.82 26.75 10.43
N ILE A 57 -6.74 26.63 9.10
CA ILE A 57 -7.73 25.91 8.29
C ILE A 57 -7.11 24.69 7.62
N VAL A 58 -6.10 24.89 6.76
CA VAL A 58 -5.59 23.81 5.90
C VAL A 58 -4.88 22.72 6.71
N ASN A 59 -4.06 23.07 7.70
CA ASN A 59 -3.41 22.11 8.59
C ASN A 59 -4.44 21.19 9.27
N SER A 60 -5.49 21.78 9.82
CA SER A 60 -6.54 21.03 10.50
C SER A 60 -7.38 20.19 9.52
N LEU A 61 -7.64 20.70 8.32
CA LEU A 61 -8.34 19.97 7.25
C LEU A 61 -7.54 18.71 6.85
N LEU A 62 -6.24 18.88 6.63
CA LEU A 62 -5.34 17.78 6.28
C LEU A 62 -5.23 16.77 7.43
N ALA A 63 -5.18 17.23 8.68
CA ALA A 63 -5.21 16.36 9.86
C ALA A 63 -6.52 15.56 9.96
N ALA A 64 -7.67 16.15 9.61
CA ALA A 64 -8.96 15.47 9.55
C ALA A 64 -9.01 14.41 8.42
N LEU A 65 -8.14 14.52 7.41
CA LEU A 65 -7.93 13.53 6.34
C LEU A 65 -6.75 12.59 6.63
N ASN A 66 -6.29 12.55 7.88
CA ASN A 66 -5.19 11.72 8.38
C ASN A 66 -3.79 12.04 7.77
N TRP A 67 -3.61 13.23 7.20
CA TRP A 67 -2.30 13.80 6.86
C TRP A 67 -1.77 14.60 8.05
N ARG A 68 -0.62 14.19 8.60
CA ARG A 68 -0.12 14.65 9.89
C ARG A 68 1.25 15.32 9.74
N LEU A 69 1.31 16.57 10.21
CA LEU A 69 2.53 17.38 10.33
C LEU A 69 3.32 16.98 11.57
N ASP A 70 2.60 16.71 12.65
CA ASP A 70 3.09 16.31 13.95
C ASP A 70 2.68 14.85 14.22
N ALA A 71 3.66 14.02 14.54
CA ALA A 71 3.41 12.69 15.04
C ALA A 71 4.35 12.46 16.22
N GLN A 72 3.78 12.09 17.37
CA GLN A 72 4.59 11.59 18.48
C GLN A 72 5.32 10.33 17.99
N PRO A 73 6.57 10.04 18.43
CA PRO A 73 7.32 8.87 17.97
C PRO A 73 6.54 7.55 18.06
N GLU A 74 5.63 7.46 19.04
CA GLU A 74 4.75 6.32 19.31
C GLU A 74 3.60 6.16 18.31
N GLU A 75 3.22 7.23 17.59
CA GLU A 75 2.18 7.24 16.55
C GLU A 75 2.75 7.13 15.11
N GLY A 76 4.06 6.90 15.00
CA GLY A 76 4.82 6.81 13.76
C GLY A 76 5.39 8.15 13.29
N LEU A 77 6.01 8.16 12.11
CA LEU A 77 6.59 9.38 11.51
C LEU A 77 5.52 10.26 10.84
N PRO A 78 5.72 11.59 10.77
CA PRO A 78 4.90 12.50 9.96
C PRO A 78 4.84 12.08 8.49
N ASN A 79 3.63 12.03 7.95
CA ASN A 79 3.34 11.72 6.54
C ASN A 79 3.02 12.97 5.71
N LEU A 80 3.07 14.16 6.30
CA LEU A 80 2.94 15.45 5.64
C LEU A 80 4.12 16.35 6.07
N VAL A 81 4.82 16.94 5.10
CA VAL A 81 5.99 17.80 5.35
C VAL A 81 5.72 19.17 4.75
N PRO A 82 5.79 20.26 5.53
CA PRO A 82 5.61 21.61 5.01
C PRO A 82 6.92 22.16 4.40
N GLU A 83 6.81 23.17 3.53
CA GLU A 83 7.96 23.95 3.00
C GLU A 83 9.05 23.09 2.37
N VAL A 84 8.68 22.08 1.58
CA VAL A 84 9.65 21.16 0.99
C VAL A 84 10.38 21.84 -0.16
N PRO A 85 11.72 21.93 -0.13
CA PRO A 85 12.49 22.51 -1.22
C PRO A 85 12.48 21.59 -2.44
N VAL A 86 12.08 22.13 -3.59
CA VAL A 86 12.08 21.45 -4.89
C VAL A 86 12.85 22.31 -5.88
N ARG A 87 13.83 21.70 -6.56
CA ARG A 87 14.53 22.36 -7.66
C ARG A 87 13.66 22.27 -8.91
N SER A 88 13.25 23.43 -9.42
CA SER A 88 12.45 23.56 -10.64
C SER A 88 13.14 22.86 -11.81
N SER A 89 12.45 21.90 -12.41
CA SER A 89 12.88 21.22 -13.63
C SER A 89 12.94 22.17 -14.83
N GLN A 90 12.08 23.20 -14.84
CA GLN A 90 12.01 24.16 -15.92
C GLN A 90 13.02 25.30 -15.80
N ARG A 91 13.22 25.82 -14.58
CA ARG A 91 13.99 27.06 -14.34
C ARG A 91 15.32 26.82 -13.60
N GLY A 92 15.53 25.63 -13.04
CA GLY A 92 16.72 25.30 -12.23
C GLY A 92 16.77 26.00 -10.87
N THR A 93 15.82 26.89 -10.56
CA THR A 93 15.72 27.63 -9.30
C THR A 93 15.13 26.77 -8.18
N LEU A 94 15.48 27.09 -6.93
CA LEU A 94 14.88 26.46 -5.77
C LEU A 94 13.52 27.10 -5.50
N ARG A 95 12.50 26.27 -5.27
CA ARG A 95 11.14 26.65 -4.88
C ARG A 95 10.73 25.82 -3.66
N PHE A 96 9.68 26.23 -2.97
CA PHE A 96 9.19 25.55 -1.78
C PHE A 96 7.73 25.17 -1.99
N LEU A 97 7.43 23.88 -1.81
CA LEU A 97 6.05 23.40 -1.75
C LEU A 97 5.44 23.78 -0.41
N ASP A 98 4.19 24.25 -0.41
CA ASP A 98 3.48 24.45 0.84
C ASP A 98 3.41 23.15 1.65
N TYR A 99 3.02 22.04 1.00
CA TYR A 99 3.08 20.70 1.59
C TYR A 99 3.38 19.59 0.59
N LEU A 100 4.18 18.61 1.04
CA LEU A 100 4.37 17.32 0.41
C LEU A 100 3.91 16.20 1.34
N GLY A 101 2.88 15.47 0.93
CA GLY A 101 2.43 14.23 1.56
C GLY A 101 3.16 13.02 0.96
N ARG A 102 3.61 12.11 1.83
CA ARG A 102 4.46 10.98 1.46
C ARG A 102 4.00 9.67 2.07
N GLU A 103 4.36 8.56 1.42
CA GLU A 103 4.32 7.24 2.04
C GLU A 103 5.41 7.15 3.11
N ARG A 104 5.03 6.77 4.33
CA ARG A 104 5.93 6.79 5.51
C ARG A 104 7.20 5.96 5.37
N GLN A 105 7.19 4.89 4.57
CA GLN A 105 8.29 3.91 4.51
C GLN A 105 9.23 4.14 3.34
N THR A 106 8.65 4.39 2.17
CA THR A 106 9.39 4.55 0.92
C THR A 106 9.73 6.00 0.63
N ASN A 107 9.10 6.95 1.33
CA ASN A 107 9.06 8.37 0.99
C ASN A 107 8.49 8.66 -0.40
N ASN A 108 7.73 7.72 -0.99
CA ASN A 108 7.07 7.96 -2.28
C ASN A 108 6.14 9.18 -2.17
N PRO A 109 6.17 10.10 -3.14
CA PRO A 109 5.28 11.24 -3.16
C PRO A 109 3.84 10.77 -3.37
N LEU A 110 2.95 11.15 -2.47
CA LEU A 110 1.53 10.79 -2.57
C LEU A 110 0.66 12.01 -2.85
N LEU A 111 0.97 13.14 -2.24
CA LEU A 111 0.13 14.33 -2.27
C LEU A 111 0.99 15.58 -2.39
N ILE A 112 0.62 16.51 -3.26
CA ILE A 112 1.04 17.91 -3.18
C ILE A 112 -0.17 18.73 -2.73
N VAL A 113 0.02 19.63 -1.77
CA VAL A 113 -0.98 20.65 -1.44
C VAL A 113 -0.35 22.01 -1.66
N GLU A 114 -1.00 22.82 -2.47
CA GLU A 114 -0.67 24.23 -2.69
C GLU A 114 -1.82 25.07 -2.16
N THR A 115 -1.48 26.11 -1.41
CA THR A 115 -2.44 27.01 -0.80
C THR A 115 -2.39 28.39 -1.45
N LYS A 116 -3.50 29.11 -1.34
CA LYS A 116 -3.65 30.46 -1.91
C LYS A 116 -4.29 31.39 -0.90
N ARG A 117 -4.09 32.69 -1.11
CA ARG A 117 -4.75 33.74 -0.33
C ARG A 117 -6.29 33.56 -0.28
N PRO A 118 -6.95 33.81 0.87
CA PRO A 118 -8.40 33.60 1.05
C PRO A 118 -9.32 34.35 0.07
N ASN A 119 -8.89 35.49 -0.46
CA ASN A 119 -9.63 36.27 -1.46
C ASN A 119 -9.41 35.78 -2.91
N ALA A 120 -8.61 34.72 -3.13
CA ALA A 120 -8.43 34.13 -4.44
C ALA A 120 -9.77 33.55 -4.96
N GLU A 121 -10.18 33.98 -6.14
CA GLU A 121 -11.39 33.50 -6.81
C GLU A 121 -11.10 32.27 -7.69
N LEU A 122 -12.12 31.44 -7.90
CA LEU A 122 -12.09 30.34 -8.87
C LEU A 122 -11.93 30.86 -10.32
N PRO A 123 -11.40 30.05 -11.26
CA PRO A 123 -11.15 30.52 -12.61
C PRO A 123 -12.47 30.74 -13.34
N GLN A 124 -12.53 31.78 -14.17
CA GLN A 124 -13.67 32.07 -15.02
C GLN A 124 -13.29 31.84 -16.48
N ALA A 125 -14.15 31.15 -17.22
CA ALA A 125 -14.06 31.06 -18.68
C ALA A 125 -14.89 32.15 -19.34
N TRP A 126 -14.55 32.44 -20.59
CA TRP A 126 -15.39 33.28 -21.45
C TRP A 126 -16.69 32.58 -21.86
N ASN A 127 -16.74 31.25 -21.76
CA ASN A 127 -17.96 30.47 -21.97
C ASN A 127 -18.71 30.27 -20.63
N PRO A 128 -19.89 30.90 -20.45
CA PRO A 128 -20.65 30.83 -19.20
C PRO A 128 -21.29 29.46 -18.92
N ALA A 129 -21.28 28.52 -19.87
CA ALA A 129 -21.85 27.18 -19.69
C ALA A 129 -20.83 26.11 -19.22
N ALA A 130 -19.54 26.44 -19.17
CA ALA A 130 -18.49 25.49 -18.78
C ALA A 130 -18.42 25.32 -17.26
N THR A 131 -18.28 24.08 -16.79
CA THR A 131 -18.02 23.74 -15.39
C THR A 131 -16.58 24.13 -14.99
N TYR A 132 -16.32 24.40 -13.71
CA TYR A 132 -14.95 24.73 -13.26
C TYR A 132 -13.91 23.67 -13.62
N SER A 133 -14.27 22.38 -13.60
CA SER A 133 -13.38 21.29 -14.03
C SER A 133 -12.99 21.42 -15.52
N GLU A 134 -13.93 21.77 -16.39
CA GLU A 134 -13.66 22.04 -17.81
C GLU A 134 -12.80 23.29 -17.99
N ILE A 135 -13.05 24.35 -17.23
CA ILE A 135 -12.24 25.58 -17.25
C ILE A 135 -10.78 25.29 -16.89
N ILE A 136 -10.57 24.53 -15.81
CA ILE A 136 -9.22 24.16 -15.37
C ILE A 136 -8.56 23.23 -16.39
N SER A 137 -9.29 22.26 -16.96
CA SER A 137 -8.83 21.39 -18.04
C SER A 137 -8.36 22.19 -19.25
N MET A 138 -9.10 23.22 -19.68
CA MET A 138 -8.70 24.12 -20.77
C MET A 138 -7.42 24.90 -20.42
N GLY A 139 -7.32 25.41 -19.18
CA GLY A 139 -6.11 26.06 -18.69
C GLY A 139 -4.88 25.15 -18.69
N LEU A 140 -5.06 23.87 -18.33
CA LEU A 140 -4.00 22.86 -18.44
C LEU A 140 -3.61 22.62 -19.90
N ALA A 141 -4.56 22.61 -20.83
CA ALA A 141 -4.28 22.51 -22.27
C ALA A 141 -3.58 23.76 -22.85
N GLY A 142 -3.45 24.84 -22.06
CA GLY A 142 -2.72 26.06 -22.43
C GLY A 142 -3.62 27.26 -22.76
N GLU A 143 -4.93 27.15 -22.57
CA GLU A 143 -5.82 28.31 -22.70
C GLU A 143 -5.55 29.33 -21.59
N ALA A 144 -5.64 30.62 -21.93
CA ALA A 144 -5.41 31.69 -20.98
C ALA A 144 -6.60 31.81 -20.02
N LEU A 145 -6.33 31.64 -18.72
CA LEU A 145 -7.31 31.87 -17.66
C LEU A 145 -7.15 33.26 -17.04
N ASN A 146 -8.20 33.76 -16.39
CA ASN A 146 -8.22 35.05 -15.72
C ASN A 146 -7.25 35.11 -14.52
N GLY A 147 -6.78 36.32 -14.21
CA GLY A 147 -5.92 36.55 -13.03
C GLY A 147 -4.61 35.76 -13.07
N GLU A 148 -4.26 35.13 -11.95
CA GLU A 148 -3.02 34.36 -11.80
C GLU A 148 -3.18 32.87 -12.11
N TRP A 149 -4.35 32.41 -12.59
CA TRP A 149 -4.62 30.98 -12.77
C TRP A 149 -3.64 30.28 -13.71
N SER A 150 -3.31 30.89 -14.85
CA SER A 150 -2.32 30.34 -15.78
C SER A 150 -0.94 30.16 -15.13
N LYS A 151 -0.57 31.06 -14.22
CA LYS A 151 0.67 30.97 -13.44
C LYS A 151 0.58 29.86 -12.40
N TRP A 152 -0.52 29.77 -11.64
CA TRP A 152 -0.71 28.73 -10.63
C TRP A 152 -0.68 27.32 -11.22
N LEU A 153 -1.36 27.10 -12.36
CA LEU A 153 -1.32 25.82 -13.07
C LEU A 153 0.08 25.52 -13.61
N GLY A 154 0.79 26.54 -14.09
CA GLY A 154 2.19 26.42 -14.51
C GLY A 154 3.14 26.05 -13.36
N ASP A 155 2.95 26.64 -12.18
CA ASP A 155 3.76 26.34 -10.99
C ASP A 155 3.48 24.92 -10.47
N LEU A 156 2.21 24.49 -10.41
CA LEU A 156 1.83 23.11 -10.08
C LEU A 156 2.42 22.10 -11.08
N ARG A 157 2.38 22.41 -12.38
CA ARG A 157 3.00 21.59 -13.43
C ARG A 157 4.49 21.38 -13.17
N ASP A 158 5.20 22.46 -12.88
CA ASP A 158 6.64 22.40 -12.58
C ASP A 158 6.91 21.59 -11.31
N TYR A 159 6.09 21.72 -10.26
CA TYR A 159 6.21 20.90 -9.06
C TYR A 159 6.04 19.41 -9.32
N VAL A 160 4.96 19.01 -9.99
CA VAL A 160 4.69 17.60 -10.31
C VAL A 160 5.81 17.02 -11.18
N ARG A 161 6.23 17.76 -12.20
CA ARG A 161 7.33 17.36 -13.09
C ARG A 161 8.66 17.22 -12.34
N SER A 162 8.98 18.19 -11.49
CA SER A 162 10.22 18.16 -10.72
C SER A 162 10.27 16.99 -9.74
N ILE A 163 9.16 16.68 -9.06
CA ILE A 163 9.07 15.50 -8.20
C ILE A 163 9.19 14.21 -9.02
N HIS A 164 8.47 14.12 -10.14
CA HIS A 164 8.52 12.95 -11.00
C HIS A 164 9.93 12.69 -11.54
N ASN A 165 10.62 13.73 -12.02
CA ASN A 165 11.99 13.60 -12.53
C ASN A 165 12.99 13.20 -11.45
N ASN A 166 12.79 13.64 -10.20
CA ASN A 166 13.71 13.35 -9.09
C ASN A 166 13.47 11.98 -8.44
N THR A 167 12.26 11.43 -8.55
CA THR A 167 11.87 10.20 -7.83
C THR A 167 11.40 9.07 -8.73
N GLU A 168 11.26 9.32 -10.03
CA GLU A 168 10.59 8.45 -11.02
C GLU A 168 9.14 8.10 -10.64
N LYS A 169 8.56 8.81 -9.67
CA LYS A 169 7.19 8.62 -9.17
C LYS A 169 6.46 9.96 -9.17
N ALA A 170 5.28 10.00 -9.79
CA ALA A 170 4.42 11.16 -9.70
C ALA A 170 3.58 11.09 -8.40
N PRO A 171 3.22 12.24 -7.80
CA PRO A 171 2.19 12.29 -6.76
C PRO A 171 0.89 11.64 -7.25
N ARG A 172 0.17 10.99 -6.34
CA ARG A 172 -1.14 10.39 -6.64
C ARG A 172 -2.28 11.40 -6.61
N ARG A 173 -2.12 12.49 -5.85
CA ARG A 173 -3.07 13.60 -5.76
C ARG A 173 -2.33 14.93 -5.77
N VAL A 174 -2.98 15.95 -6.32
CA VAL A 174 -2.60 17.35 -6.16
C VAL A 174 -3.83 18.10 -5.67
N VAL A 175 -3.66 18.94 -4.65
CA VAL A 175 -4.69 19.81 -4.11
C VAL A 175 -4.25 21.25 -4.29
N LEU A 176 -5.16 22.09 -4.78
CA LEU A 176 -5.06 23.54 -4.73
C LEU A 176 -6.24 24.08 -3.92
N THR A 177 -5.99 24.94 -2.93
CA THR A 177 -7.06 25.45 -2.06
C THR A 177 -6.73 26.83 -1.51
N ASN A 178 -7.73 27.63 -1.18
CA ASN A 178 -7.56 28.85 -0.39
C ASN A 178 -8.15 28.73 1.03
N GLY A 179 -8.51 27.51 1.45
CA GLY A 179 -9.23 27.23 2.68
C GLY A 179 -10.75 27.31 2.57
N ASN A 180 -11.31 28.05 1.60
CA ASN A 180 -12.76 28.08 1.34
C ASN A 180 -13.17 27.16 0.19
N TRP A 181 -12.50 27.27 -0.98
CA TRP A 181 -12.67 26.33 -2.10
C TRP A 181 -11.52 25.33 -2.15
N LEU A 182 -11.74 24.19 -2.79
CA LEU A 182 -10.75 23.13 -2.95
C LEU A 182 -10.85 22.52 -4.36
N ILE A 183 -9.70 22.39 -5.02
CA ILE A 183 -9.56 21.67 -6.29
C ILE A 183 -8.67 20.46 -6.05
N LEU A 184 -9.17 19.30 -6.45
CA LEU A 184 -8.49 18.02 -6.31
C LEU A 184 -8.27 17.37 -7.68
N PHE A 185 -7.00 17.19 -8.04
CA PHE A 185 -6.58 16.43 -9.21
C PHE A 185 -6.39 14.96 -8.84
N LEU A 186 -7.23 14.09 -9.41
CA LEU A 186 -7.24 12.66 -9.11
C LEU A 186 -6.12 11.89 -9.81
N ASP A 187 -5.63 12.40 -10.93
CA ASP A 187 -4.55 11.82 -11.74
C ASP A 187 -3.55 12.91 -12.15
N PRO A 188 -2.60 13.28 -11.26
CA PRO A 188 -1.61 14.30 -11.56
C PRO A 188 -0.75 14.02 -12.81
N PRO A 189 -0.36 12.78 -13.12
CA PRO A 189 0.22 12.45 -14.43
C PRO A 189 -0.61 12.94 -15.61
N ASP A 190 -1.90 12.61 -15.67
CA ASP A 190 -2.80 13.03 -16.75
C ASP A 190 -3.00 14.55 -16.82
N ALA A 191 -2.97 15.23 -15.67
CA ALA A 191 -3.15 16.67 -15.59
C ALA A 191 -1.88 17.47 -15.94
N PHE A 192 -0.69 17.01 -15.52
CA PHE A 192 0.51 17.86 -15.48
C PHE A 192 1.73 17.31 -16.24
N LEU A 193 1.79 16.02 -16.55
CA LEU A 193 2.90 15.43 -17.30
C LEU A 193 2.64 15.45 -18.82
N GLU A 194 3.72 15.26 -19.58
CA GLU A 194 3.65 15.27 -21.05
C GLU A 194 2.84 14.08 -21.57
N GLY A 195 1.98 14.31 -22.56
CA GLY A 195 1.10 13.29 -23.12
C GLY A 195 -0.18 13.03 -22.34
N GLY A 196 -0.43 13.77 -21.24
CA GLY A 196 -1.69 13.73 -20.50
C GLY A 196 -2.88 14.25 -21.33
N THR A 197 -4.07 13.72 -21.07
CA THR A 197 -5.32 14.12 -21.74
C THR A 197 -6.00 15.30 -21.08
N HIS A 198 -5.57 15.67 -19.87
CA HIS A 198 -6.14 16.74 -19.05
C HIS A 198 -7.64 16.55 -18.78
N ASN A 199 -8.08 15.30 -18.56
CA ASN A 199 -9.50 14.97 -18.54
C ASN A 199 -10.25 15.71 -17.41
N PRO A 200 -11.28 16.53 -17.71
CA PRO A 200 -12.02 17.28 -16.69
C PRO A 200 -12.72 16.39 -15.67
N ASN A 201 -13.10 15.15 -16.04
CA ASN A 201 -13.71 14.19 -15.12
C ASN A 201 -12.75 13.69 -14.02
N ARG A 202 -11.46 14.01 -14.13
CA ARG A 202 -10.43 13.69 -13.13
C ARG A 202 -10.05 14.90 -12.26
N ILE A 203 -10.80 15.99 -12.37
CA ILE A 203 -10.63 17.23 -11.61
C ILE A 203 -11.91 17.46 -10.82
N LEU A 204 -11.82 17.35 -9.49
CA LEU A 204 -12.94 17.64 -8.60
C LEU A 204 -12.81 19.07 -8.08
N VAL A 205 -13.85 19.87 -8.24
CA VAL A 205 -13.92 21.23 -7.70
C VAL A 205 -15.00 21.30 -6.63
N PHE A 206 -14.62 21.81 -5.46
CA PHE A 206 -15.50 22.16 -4.37
C PHE A 206 -15.49 23.68 -4.23
N GLU A 207 -16.58 24.32 -4.60
CA GLU A 207 -16.60 25.76 -4.86
C GLU A 207 -16.48 26.63 -3.61
N ASN A 208 -16.84 26.08 -2.46
CA ASN A 208 -16.83 26.76 -1.17
C ASN A 208 -17.02 25.73 -0.04
N ARG A 209 -16.94 26.21 1.20
CA ARG A 209 -17.19 25.40 2.40
C ARG A 209 -18.50 24.60 2.34
N THR A 210 -19.61 25.23 1.95
CA THR A 210 -20.93 24.57 1.89
C THR A 210 -20.92 23.39 0.94
N GLU A 211 -20.24 23.53 -0.20
CA GLU A 211 -20.10 22.45 -1.17
C GLU A 211 -19.21 21.31 -0.65
N ILE A 212 -18.13 21.63 0.09
CA ILE A 212 -17.32 20.63 0.80
C ILE A 212 -18.16 19.88 1.83
N GLU A 213 -18.97 20.58 2.64
CA GLU A 213 -19.85 19.93 3.62
C GLU A 213 -20.90 19.04 2.95
N ARG A 214 -21.42 19.43 1.78
CA ARG A 214 -22.40 18.65 1.03
C ARG A 214 -21.79 17.39 0.41
N ARG A 215 -20.54 17.47 -0.06
CA ARG A 215 -19.80 16.40 -0.76
C ARG A 215 -18.66 15.83 0.07
N PHE A 216 -18.76 15.91 1.39
CA PHE A 216 -17.69 15.54 2.32
C PHE A 216 -17.22 14.09 2.16
N SER A 217 -18.15 13.17 1.84
CA SER A 217 -17.86 11.75 1.63
C SER A 217 -17.03 11.49 0.36
N GLU A 218 -17.26 12.28 -0.69
CA GLU A 218 -16.47 12.26 -1.92
C GLU A 218 -15.05 12.76 -1.66
N LEU A 219 -14.89 13.90 -0.98
CA LEU A 219 -13.59 14.42 -0.61
C LEU A 219 -12.81 13.41 0.26
N PHE A 220 -13.45 12.86 1.29
CA PHE A 220 -12.83 11.87 2.17
C PHE A 220 -12.34 10.64 1.40
N ARG A 221 -13.18 10.08 0.52
CA ARG A 221 -12.84 8.91 -0.31
C ARG A 221 -11.63 9.15 -1.20
N HIS A 222 -11.48 10.35 -1.76
CA HIS A 222 -10.41 10.63 -2.72
C HIS A 222 -9.13 11.17 -2.09
N GLN A 223 -9.20 11.71 -0.88
CA GLN A 223 -8.12 12.48 -0.27
C GLN A 223 -7.63 11.95 1.08
N GLU A 224 -8.36 11.05 1.76
CA GLU A 224 -7.88 10.44 3.00
C GLU A 224 -6.61 9.60 2.77
N TYR A 225 -5.66 9.68 3.71
CA TYR A 225 -4.33 9.12 3.57
C TYR A 225 -4.29 7.65 3.09
N GLN A 226 -5.10 6.74 3.66
CA GLN A 226 -5.08 5.33 3.27
C GLN A 226 -5.67 5.12 1.87
N HIS A 227 -6.73 5.86 1.52
CA HIS A 227 -7.30 5.81 0.17
C HIS A 227 -6.28 6.27 -0.88
N VAL A 228 -5.53 7.34 -0.59
CA VAL A 228 -4.47 7.82 -1.49
C VAL A 228 -3.30 6.84 -1.56
N LEU A 229 -2.93 6.23 -0.42
CA LEU A 229 -1.89 5.20 -0.35
C LEU A 229 -2.24 3.96 -1.20
N GLY A 230 -3.53 3.68 -1.39
CA GLY A 230 -4.01 2.54 -2.17
C GLY A 230 -3.64 1.19 -1.57
N LYS A 231 -3.39 1.15 -0.24
CA LYS A 231 -3.30 -0.11 0.51
C LYS A 231 -4.71 -0.51 0.93
N PRO A 232 -5.04 -1.81 0.92
CA PRO A 232 -6.36 -2.28 1.38
C PRO A 232 -6.63 -1.77 2.80
N PRO A 233 -7.75 -1.07 3.06
CA PRO A 233 -8.09 -0.65 4.41
C PRO A 233 -8.25 -1.89 5.30
N VAL A 234 -7.73 -1.78 6.52
CA VAL A 234 -7.83 -2.82 7.53
C VAL A 234 -9.17 -2.66 8.23
N LEU A 235 -9.99 -3.70 8.14
CA LEU A 235 -11.31 -3.79 8.75
C LEU A 235 -11.35 -4.95 9.74
N THR A 236 -12.14 -4.80 10.78
CA THR A 236 -12.59 -5.89 11.62
C THR A 236 -13.88 -6.49 11.04
N PRO A 237 -14.26 -7.74 11.39
CA PRO A 237 -15.53 -8.31 10.94
C PRO A 237 -16.76 -7.44 11.29
N GLY A 238 -16.71 -6.71 12.40
CA GLY A 238 -17.79 -5.80 12.81
C GLY A 238 -17.91 -4.54 11.94
N GLU A 239 -16.84 -4.13 11.27
CA GLU A 239 -16.82 -2.95 10.40
C GLU A 239 -17.32 -3.29 8.98
N LEU A 240 -17.29 -4.55 8.56
CA LEU A 240 -17.62 -4.96 7.19
C LEU A 240 -18.91 -4.37 6.60
N PRO A 241 -20.07 -4.41 7.30
CA PRO A 241 -21.33 -3.93 6.73
C PRO A 241 -21.35 -2.41 6.46
N PHE A 242 -20.39 -1.65 7.00
CA PHE A 242 -20.28 -0.21 6.79
C PHE A 242 -19.47 0.15 5.54
N TYR A 243 -18.70 -0.80 5.00
CA TYR A 243 -17.81 -0.57 3.86
C TYR A 243 -18.17 -1.41 2.63
N LEU A 244 -18.82 -2.54 2.84
CA LEU A 244 -19.10 -3.53 1.80
C LEU A 244 -20.55 -3.97 1.87
N ASP A 245 -21.20 -3.99 0.71
CA ASP A 245 -22.45 -4.72 0.51
C ASP A 245 -22.13 -6.14 0.03
N SER A 246 -22.92 -7.10 0.49
CA SER A 246 -22.95 -8.49 0.08
C SER A 246 -22.85 -8.69 -1.44
N GLU A 247 -23.60 -7.91 -2.23
CA GLU A 247 -23.67 -8.02 -3.69
C GLU A 247 -22.43 -7.45 -4.38
N THR A 248 -21.65 -6.64 -3.67
CA THR A 248 -20.51 -5.92 -4.24
C THR A 248 -19.20 -6.64 -4.08
N VAL A 249 -19.13 -7.76 -3.33
CA VAL A 249 -17.89 -8.52 -3.13
C VAL A 249 -17.80 -9.67 -4.13
N ASP A 250 -16.81 -9.63 -5.02
CA ASP A 250 -16.65 -10.61 -6.10
C ASP A 250 -15.61 -11.70 -5.77
N ARG A 251 -14.67 -11.44 -4.86
CA ARG A 251 -13.63 -12.40 -4.46
C ARG A 251 -13.29 -12.31 -2.98
N ALA A 252 -12.94 -13.45 -2.41
CA ALA A 252 -12.28 -13.57 -1.11
C ALA A 252 -10.98 -14.38 -1.28
N MET A 253 -9.94 -14.07 -0.52
CA MET A 253 -8.72 -14.87 -0.42
C MET A 253 -8.27 -14.95 1.03
N HIS A 254 -7.71 -16.07 1.42
CA HIS A 254 -6.94 -16.16 2.65
C HIS A 254 -5.57 -15.50 2.49
N GLY A 255 -5.03 -15.08 3.63
CA GLY A 255 -3.64 -14.73 3.78
C GLY A 255 -3.20 -14.73 5.23
N LEU A 256 -1.96 -14.30 5.43
CA LEU A 256 -1.33 -14.18 6.73
C LEU A 256 -0.72 -12.81 6.89
N ARG A 257 -0.82 -12.27 8.10
CA ARG A 257 0.13 -11.28 8.61
C ARG A 257 1.23 -12.04 9.32
N LEU A 258 2.45 -11.97 8.79
CA LEU A 258 3.61 -12.71 9.27
C LEU A 258 4.64 -11.74 9.85
N ARG A 259 5.15 -12.05 11.04
CA ARG A 259 6.25 -11.31 11.65
C ARG A 259 7.43 -12.23 11.89
N TYR A 260 8.59 -11.86 11.38
CA TYR A 260 9.86 -12.51 11.61
C TYR A 260 10.62 -11.77 12.71
N ILE A 261 10.99 -12.47 13.78
CA ILE A 261 11.62 -11.90 14.97
C ILE A 261 12.99 -12.55 15.15
N GLU A 262 14.03 -11.73 15.18
CA GLU A 262 15.38 -12.16 15.54
C GLU A 262 15.50 -12.13 17.07
N GLN A 263 15.07 -13.21 17.72
CA GLN A 263 15.10 -13.30 19.17
C GLN A 263 16.54 -13.42 19.65
N GLN A 264 17.01 -12.42 20.40
CA GLN A 264 18.34 -12.44 21.00
C GLN A 264 18.42 -13.52 22.10
N GLY A 265 19.45 -14.35 22.01
CA GLY A 265 19.80 -15.34 23.04
C GLY A 265 21.13 -15.00 23.70
N ILE A 266 21.48 -15.70 24.79
CA ILE A 266 22.75 -15.49 25.50
C ILE A 266 23.95 -15.82 24.60
N TYR A 267 23.84 -16.89 23.79
CA TYR A 267 24.93 -17.40 22.96
C TYR A 267 24.68 -17.21 21.47
N ASN A 268 23.45 -17.43 21.00
CA ASN A 268 23.09 -17.32 19.59
C ASN A 268 21.67 -16.77 19.45
N PRO A 269 21.44 -15.82 18.52
CA PRO A 269 20.09 -15.41 18.16
C PRO A 269 19.33 -16.54 17.46
N GLN A 270 18.01 -16.55 17.59
CA GLN A 270 17.13 -17.57 17.02
C GLN A 270 15.95 -16.92 16.28
N PRO A 271 15.51 -17.49 15.15
CA PRO A 271 14.32 -17.01 14.47
C PRO A 271 13.06 -17.42 15.23
N VAL A 272 12.14 -16.47 15.38
CA VAL A 272 10.76 -16.71 15.79
C VAL A 272 9.86 -16.17 14.67
N ILE A 273 8.97 -17.00 14.15
CA ILE A 273 8.00 -16.60 13.14
C ILE A 273 6.62 -16.65 13.79
N LYS A 274 5.90 -15.54 13.73
CA LYS A 274 4.51 -15.46 14.14
C LYS A 274 3.62 -15.18 12.96
N VAL A 275 2.44 -15.79 12.93
CA VAL A 275 1.44 -15.58 11.90
C VAL A 275 0.07 -15.27 12.51
N ALA A 276 -0.72 -14.45 11.83
CA ALA A 276 -2.13 -14.20 12.14
C ALA A 276 -2.95 -14.31 10.85
N PRO A 277 -4.07 -15.06 10.85
CA PRO A 277 -4.95 -15.15 9.68
C PRO A 277 -5.51 -13.80 9.24
N VAL A 278 -5.64 -13.64 7.92
CA VAL A 278 -6.23 -12.47 7.26
C VAL A 278 -7.18 -12.97 6.17
N VAL A 279 -8.28 -12.25 5.95
CA VAL A 279 -9.12 -12.44 4.76
C VAL A 279 -9.03 -11.18 3.90
N PHE A 280 -8.65 -11.34 2.64
CA PHE A 280 -8.69 -10.26 1.66
C PHE A 280 -9.99 -10.34 0.88
N LEU A 281 -10.70 -9.21 0.77
CA LEU A 281 -11.93 -9.10 -0.01
C LEU A 281 -11.72 -8.14 -1.17
N ARG A 282 -12.28 -8.49 -2.32
CA ARG A 282 -12.30 -7.60 -3.47
C ARG A 282 -13.73 -7.22 -3.79
N SER A 283 -13.95 -5.94 -4.04
CA SER A 283 -15.22 -5.50 -4.59
C SER A 283 -15.27 -5.70 -6.11
N GLN A 284 -16.46 -5.81 -6.67
CA GLN A 284 -16.72 -5.83 -8.12
C GLN A 284 -16.14 -4.60 -8.85
N TYR A 285 -15.89 -3.51 -8.11
CA TYR A 285 -15.25 -2.29 -8.61
C TYR A 285 -13.71 -2.33 -8.54
N GLY A 286 -13.13 -3.45 -8.13
CA GLY A 286 -11.68 -3.68 -8.10
C GLY A 286 -10.98 -3.21 -6.81
N ALA A 287 -11.71 -2.71 -5.81
CA ALA A 287 -11.11 -2.27 -4.55
C ALA A 287 -10.84 -3.47 -3.63
N TRP A 288 -9.65 -3.50 -3.02
CA TRP A 288 -9.26 -4.53 -2.06
C TRP A 288 -9.44 -4.05 -0.63
N PHE A 289 -9.88 -4.95 0.25
CA PHE A 289 -10.07 -4.76 1.67
C PHE A 289 -9.35 -5.88 2.43
N ARG A 290 -8.83 -5.56 3.61
CA ARG A 290 -8.14 -6.52 4.47
C ARG A 290 -8.93 -6.69 5.75
N VAL A 291 -9.33 -7.91 6.07
CA VAL A 291 -10.09 -8.22 7.27
C VAL A 291 -9.21 -8.96 8.26
N GLU A 292 -9.11 -8.42 9.47
CA GLU A 292 -8.36 -9.00 10.59
C GLU A 292 -9.26 -9.13 11.83
N ALA A 293 -9.06 -10.19 12.61
CA ALA A 293 -9.68 -10.35 13.93
C ALA A 293 -8.59 -10.43 15.02
N PRO A 294 -7.91 -9.30 15.34
CA PRO A 294 -6.93 -9.26 16.42
C PRO A 294 -7.57 -9.63 17.78
N PRO A 295 -6.79 -10.14 18.76
CA PRO A 295 -5.32 -10.08 18.85
C PRO A 295 -4.59 -11.42 18.60
N GLN A 296 -5.26 -12.47 18.11
CA GLN A 296 -4.67 -13.81 18.16
C GLN A 296 -3.52 -14.00 17.15
N GLU A 297 -2.32 -14.27 17.68
CA GLU A 297 -1.12 -14.62 16.94
C GLU A 297 -0.75 -16.09 17.20
N TYR A 298 -0.17 -16.75 16.19
CA TYR A 298 0.28 -18.13 16.26
C TYR A 298 1.78 -18.19 15.97
N GLU A 299 2.57 -18.62 16.96
CA GLU A 299 4.01 -18.84 16.77
C GLU A 299 4.24 -20.18 16.07
N LEU A 300 5.11 -20.21 15.06
CA LEU A 300 5.54 -21.45 14.42
C LEU A 300 6.28 -22.31 15.45
N PRO A 301 5.94 -23.61 15.56
CA PRO A 301 6.56 -24.47 16.56
C PRO A 301 8.00 -24.81 16.17
N ARG A 302 8.89 -24.84 17.17
CA ARG A 302 10.29 -25.26 17.01
C ARG A 302 10.47 -26.77 16.88
N LYS A 303 9.45 -27.57 17.15
CA LYS A 303 9.49 -29.02 16.95
C LYS A 303 8.67 -29.32 15.72
N GLU A 304 9.28 -29.95 14.71
CA GLU A 304 8.58 -30.33 13.47
C GLU A 304 7.32 -31.17 13.75
N ALA A 305 7.38 -32.07 14.75
CA ALA A 305 6.23 -32.89 15.16
C ALA A 305 5.01 -32.06 15.63
N ASP A 306 5.21 -30.82 16.10
CA ASP A 306 4.13 -29.93 16.51
C ASP A 306 3.57 -29.08 15.34
N LEU A 307 4.22 -29.08 14.16
CA LEU A 307 3.83 -28.28 13.00
C LEU A 307 2.45 -28.65 12.48
N GLY A 308 2.12 -29.95 12.43
CA GLY A 308 0.79 -30.39 12.00
C GLY A 308 -0.33 -29.81 12.86
N ARG A 309 -0.16 -29.78 14.19
CA ARG A 309 -1.12 -29.15 15.11
C ARG A 309 -1.24 -27.64 14.84
N HIS A 310 -0.10 -26.96 14.70
CA HIS A 310 -0.08 -25.52 14.40
C HIS A 310 -0.84 -25.20 13.10
N LEU A 311 -0.62 -25.96 12.02
CA LEU A 311 -1.31 -25.74 10.75
C LEU A 311 -2.83 -25.93 10.88
N VAL A 312 -3.28 -26.91 11.68
CA VAL A 312 -4.71 -27.11 11.99
C VAL A 312 -5.29 -25.94 12.79
N GLU A 313 -4.56 -25.42 13.77
CA GLU A 313 -4.97 -24.27 14.57
C GLU A 313 -5.14 -23.01 13.71
N VAL A 314 -4.15 -22.70 12.86
CA VAL A 314 -4.21 -21.55 11.95
C VAL A 314 -5.30 -21.74 10.90
N HIS A 315 -5.46 -22.95 10.35
CA HIS A 315 -6.55 -23.27 9.42
C HIS A 315 -7.92 -22.99 10.05
N LYS A 316 -8.17 -23.52 11.25
CA LYS A 316 -9.43 -23.29 11.96
C LYS A 316 -9.69 -21.80 12.17
N ALA A 317 -8.67 -21.05 12.59
CA ALA A 317 -8.81 -19.61 12.82
C ALA A 317 -9.08 -18.81 11.53
N ALA A 318 -8.44 -19.18 10.42
CA ALA A 318 -8.67 -18.57 9.11
C ALA A 318 -10.10 -18.86 8.58
N GLU A 319 -10.57 -20.10 8.72
CA GLU A 319 -11.93 -20.49 8.36
C GLU A 319 -12.98 -19.83 9.26
N ASP A 320 -12.71 -19.72 10.56
CA ASP A 320 -13.58 -19.02 11.50
C ASP A 320 -13.67 -17.52 11.18
N LEU A 321 -12.56 -16.90 10.73
CA LEU A 321 -12.55 -15.52 10.26
C LEU A 321 -13.39 -15.36 8.98
N LEU A 322 -13.18 -16.22 7.97
CA LEU A 322 -13.97 -16.18 6.74
C LEU A 322 -15.46 -16.43 7.03
N ARG A 323 -15.79 -17.33 7.94
CA ARG A 323 -17.18 -17.58 8.37
C ARG A 323 -17.80 -16.33 8.99
N GLN A 324 -17.06 -15.60 9.83
CA GLN A 324 -17.52 -14.32 10.37
C GLN A 324 -17.71 -13.27 9.28
N VAL A 325 -16.80 -13.19 8.31
CA VAL A 325 -16.96 -12.31 7.13
C VAL A 325 -18.26 -12.63 6.38
N ASN A 326 -18.44 -13.91 6.02
CA ASN A 326 -19.63 -14.40 5.33
C ASN A 326 -20.91 -14.12 6.13
N GLN A 327 -20.90 -14.34 7.43
CA GLN A 327 -22.04 -14.06 8.31
C GLN A 327 -22.37 -12.57 8.36
N ARG A 328 -21.36 -11.70 8.47
CA ARG A 328 -21.55 -10.24 8.58
C ARG A 328 -22.04 -9.62 7.28
N LEU A 329 -21.56 -10.15 6.16
CA LEU A 329 -21.97 -9.71 4.81
C LEU A 329 -23.17 -10.50 4.27
N GLY A 330 -23.74 -11.46 5.01
CA GLY A 330 -24.87 -12.26 4.51
C GLY A 330 -24.56 -13.03 3.20
N THR A 331 -23.31 -13.47 3.03
CA THR A 331 -22.81 -14.10 1.80
C THR A 331 -22.21 -15.48 2.07
N SER A 332 -21.75 -16.17 1.03
CA SER A 332 -21.12 -17.49 1.10
C SER A 332 -19.87 -17.54 0.21
N LEU A 333 -18.99 -16.55 0.37
CA LEU A 333 -17.76 -16.42 -0.40
C LEU A 333 -16.88 -17.66 -0.19
N GLN A 334 -16.30 -18.13 -1.29
CA GLN A 334 -15.28 -19.17 -1.30
C GLN A 334 -13.92 -18.55 -1.61
N PRO A 335 -12.84 -19.00 -0.96
CA PRO A 335 -11.49 -18.53 -1.24
C PRO A 335 -11.09 -18.75 -2.71
N PHE A 336 -10.54 -17.71 -3.32
CA PHE A 336 -10.07 -17.71 -4.70
C PHE A 336 -8.68 -18.37 -4.80
N PRO A 337 -8.44 -19.28 -5.77
CA PRO A 337 -7.17 -19.99 -5.88
C PRO A 337 -5.96 -19.09 -6.06
N LEU A 338 -4.87 -19.39 -5.35
CA LEU A 338 -3.67 -18.54 -5.38
C LEU A 338 -3.07 -18.40 -6.78
N HIS A 339 -3.00 -19.49 -7.56
CA HIS A 339 -2.41 -19.43 -8.89
C HIS A 339 -3.18 -18.49 -9.84
N LYS A 340 -4.51 -18.39 -9.69
CA LYS A 340 -5.33 -17.49 -10.53
C LYS A 340 -5.07 -16.03 -10.21
N HIS A 341 -4.72 -15.71 -8.95
CA HIS A 341 -4.29 -14.37 -8.57
C HIS A 341 -3.00 -13.95 -9.30
N TYR A 342 -2.10 -14.90 -9.55
CA TYR A 342 -0.86 -14.69 -10.32
C TYR A 342 -1.05 -14.72 -11.84
N GLU A 343 -2.24 -15.04 -12.34
CA GLU A 343 -2.59 -15.01 -13.77
C GLU A 343 -3.29 -13.69 -14.16
N ASP A 344 -3.73 -12.90 -13.17
CA ASP A 344 -4.53 -11.68 -13.32
C ASP A 344 -3.68 -10.44 -12.96
N GLU A 345 -3.05 -9.83 -13.98
CA GLU A 345 -2.06 -8.75 -13.81
C GLU A 345 -2.61 -7.51 -13.11
N ASP A 346 -3.84 -7.10 -13.44
CA ASP A 346 -4.51 -5.96 -12.81
C ASP A 346 -4.72 -6.22 -11.32
N THR A 347 -5.16 -7.43 -10.98
CA THR A 347 -5.43 -7.84 -9.60
C THR A 347 -4.15 -7.97 -8.79
N PHE A 348 -3.12 -8.57 -9.38
CA PHE A 348 -1.82 -8.75 -8.76
C PHE A 348 -1.13 -7.41 -8.49
N THR A 349 -1.24 -6.46 -9.42
CA THR A 349 -0.66 -5.11 -9.26
C THR A 349 -1.30 -4.37 -8.10
N ALA A 350 -2.61 -4.56 -7.87
CA ALA A 350 -3.31 -3.96 -6.74
C ALA A 350 -2.90 -4.56 -5.39
N ILE A 351 -2.68 -5.89 -5.33
CA ILE A 351 -2.23 -6.56 -4.12
C ILE A 351 -1.25 -7.72 -4.45
N PRO A 352 0.09 -7.49 -4.33
CA PRO A 352 1.08 -8.53 -4.60
C PRO A 352 0.96 -9.72 -3.66
N GLY A 353 1.49 -10.88 -4.08
CA GLY A 353 1.41 -12.11 -3.28
C GLY A 353 2.13 -12.02 -1.93
N VAL A 354 3.23 -11.28 -1.86
CA VAL A 354 3.95 -10.99 -0.61
C VAL A 354 4.37 -9.52 -0.55
N VAL A 355 3.97 -8.81 0.51
CA VAL A 355 4.32 -7.40 0.71
C VAL A 355 4.96 -7.22 2.08
N GLU A 356 6.18 -6.72 2.15
CA GLU A 356 6.76 -6.27 3.42
C GLU A 356 6.10 -4.95 3.84
N CYS A 357 5.30 -5.00 4.90
CA CYS A 357 4.55 -3.86 5.41
C CYS A 357 5.32 -3.06 6.43
N GLU A 358 6.21 -3.67 7.19
CA GLU A 358 7.19 -3.03 8.08
C GLU A 358 8.42 -3.92 8.10
N ARG A 359 9.55 -3.45 8.66
CA ARG A 359 10.77 -4.27 8.71
C ARG A 359 10.49 -5.60 9.42
N ASN A 360 10.68 -6.70 8.70
CA ASN A 360 10.38 -8.08 9.09
C ASN A 360 8.89 -8.37 9.38
N GLU A 361 7.97 -7.57 8.84
CA GLU A 361 6.53 -7.81 8.88
C GLU A 361 5.97 -7.87 7.46
N PHE A 362 5.25 -8.95 7.16
CA PHE A 362 4.81 -9.29 5.81
C PHE A 362 3.32 -9.56 5.78
N LEU A 363 2.66 -9.15 4.71
CA LEU A 363 1.39 -9.72 4.28
C LEU A 363 1.70 -10.79 3.24
N VAL A 364 1.13 -11.98 3.43
CA VAL A 364 1.30 -13.12 2.54
C VAL A 364 -0.08 -13.55 2.07
N ILE A 365 -0.37 -13.37 0.78
CA ILE A 365 -1.60 -13.89 0.17
C ILE A 365 -1.39 -15.38 -0.10
N THR A 366 -2.30 -16.19 0.43
CA THR A 366 -2.25 -17.66 0.32
C THR A 366 -3.41 -18.21 -0.50
N GLY A 367 -4.31 -17.34 -0.98
CA GLY A 367 -5.39 -17.68 -1.91
C GLY A 367 -6.41 -18.60 -1.25
N ASP A 368 -6.50 -19.84 -1.74
CA ASP A 368 -7.36 -20.89 -1.20
C ASP A 368 -6.73 -21.69 -0.06
N LYS A 369 -5.48 -21.40 0.30
CA LYS A 369 -4.78 -22.02 1.43
C LYS A 369 -4.79 -21.07 2.62
N THR A 370 -4.77 -21.60 3.84
CA THR A 370 -4.82 -20.80 5.07
C THR A 370 -3.45 -20.48 5.66
N HIS A 371 -2.37 -21.08 5.13
CA HIS A 371 -1.00 -20.87 5.59
C HIS A 371 -0.04 -20.88 4.40
N TYR A 372 1.16 -20.29 4.51
CA TYR A 372 2.19 -20.35 3.46
C TYR A 372 2.92 -21.71 3.38
N LEU A 373 2.68 -22.58 4.36
CA LEU A 373 3.30 -23.90 4.51
C LEU A 373 2.23 -24.95 4.23
N LEU A 374 2.62 -25.99 3.51
CA LEU A 374 1.83 -27.19 3.33
C LEU A 374 2.20 -28.22 4.42
N PRO A 375 1.26 -29.06 4.86
CA PRO A 375 1.52 -30.06 5.89
C PRO A 375 2.54 -31.11 5.45
N GLU A 376 2.52 -31.48 4.18
CA GLU A 376 3.40 -32.48 3.59
C GLU A 376 3.96 -31.98 2.25
N PRO A 377 5.16 -32.45 1.86
CA PRO A 377 5.70 -32.14 0.55
C PRO A 377 4.86 -32.83 -0.54
N SER A 378 4.61 -32.13 -1.66
CA SER A 378 3.98 -32.73 -2.85
C SER A 378 4.79 -33.90 -3.45
N VAL A 379 6.06 -34.05 -3.05
CA VAL A 379 6.90 -35.23 -3.31
C VAL A 379 7.41 -35.78 -1.96
N PRO A 380 6.79 -36.84 -1.41
CA PRO A 380 7.09 -37.38 -0.08
C PRO A 380 8.56 -37.72 0.17
N ASP A 381 9.22 -38.36 -0.79
CA ASP A 381 10.59 -38.88 -0.64
C ASP A 381 11.65 -37.98 -1.29
N CYS A 382 11.50 -36.67 -1.19
CA CYS A 382 12.50 -35.73 -1.71
C CYS A 382 13.84 -35.93 -0.97
N PRO A 383 14.93 -36.36 -1.65
CA PRO A 383 16.20 -36.63 -0.98
C PRO A 383 16.91 -35.35 -0.51
N TYR A 384 16.44 -34.19 -0.98
CA TYR A 384 17.13 -32.92 -0.82
C TYR A 384 16.79 -32.17 0.47
N HIS A 385 15.96 -32.77 1.34
CA HIS A 385 15.70 -32.26 2.69
C HIS A 385 16.89 -32.47 3.64
N ASP A 386 17.78 -33.42 3.30
CA ASP A 386 18.98 -33.73 4.06
C ASP A 386 20.22 -33.25 3.31
N TRP A 387 20.97 -32.33 3.93
CA TRP A 387 22.22 -31.82 3.38
C TRP A 387 23.23 -32.91 3.07
N SER A 388 23.31 -33.97 3.89
CA SER A 388 24.27 -35.06 3.68
C SER A 388 23.99 -35.80 2.38
N LYS A 389 22.71 -36.02 2.06
CA LYS A 389 22.28 -36.61 0.78
C LYS A 389 22.62 -35.69 -0.40
N CYS A 390 22.39 -34.38 -0.26
CA CYS A 390 22.80 -33.40 -1.28
C CYS A 390 24.31 -33.36 -1.49
N ASN A 391 25.09 -33.44 -0.41
CA ASN A 391 26.55 -33.44 -0.45
C ASN A 391 27.08 -34.69 -1.16
N SER A 392 26.55 -35.87 -0.83
CA SER A 392 26.86 -37.12 -1.55
C SER A 392 26.48 -37.06 -3.03
N ALA A 393 25.43 -36.30 -3.38
CA ALA A 393 25.00 -36.08 -4.76
C ALA A 393 25.73 -34.91 -5.47
N GLY A 394 26.68 -34.23 -4.81
CA GLY A 394 27.44 -33.11 -5.40
C GLY A 394 26.63 -31.83 -5.63
N VAL A 395 25.48 -31.69 -4.97
CA VAL A 395 24.57 -30.54 -5.07
C VAL A 395 24.21 -29.88 -3.73
N PRO A 396 25.12 -29.75 -2.72
CA PRO A 396 24.81 -29.08 -1.47
C PRO A 396 24.69 -27.55 -1.65
N SER A 397 23.68 -26.92 -1.04
CA SER A 397 23.46 -25.47 -1.12
C SER A 397 24.41 -24.65 -0.24
N ASN A 398 24.99 -25.25 0.80
CA ASN A 398 25.83 -24.60 1.79
C ASN A 398 27.09 -25.44 2.06
N PRO A 399 28.17 -24.85 2.61
CA PRO A 399 29.38 -25.60 2.99
C PRO A 399 29.14 -26.71 4.04
N GLY A 400 28.05 -26.63 4.81
CA GLY A 400 27.68 -27.61 5.82
C GLY A 400 26.18 -27.62 6.11
N PRO A 401 25.70 -28.60 6.90
CA PRO A 401 24.30 -28.70 7.28
C PRO A 401 23.88 -27.55 8.20
N ILE A 402 22.64 -27.07 8.05
CA ILE A 402 22.02 -26.20 9.04
C ILE A 402 21.55 -27.08 10.20
N LEU A 403 22.29 -27.08 11.31
CA LEU A 403 22.02 -27.93 12.48
C LEU A 403 21.14 -27.26 13.54
N ALA A 404 21.01 -25.94 13.46
CA ALA A 404 20.17 -25.13 14.34
C ALA A 404 19.44 -24.09 13.50
N ARG A 405 18.25 -23.68 13.95
CA ARG A 405 17.50 -22.60 13.31
C ARG A 405 18.36 -21.34 13.29
N SER A 406 18.39 -20.66 12.15
CA SER A 406 19.35 -19.59 11.89
C SER A 406 18.67 -18.32 11.41
N ILE A 407 19.24 -17.19 11.80
CA ILE A 407 18.88 -15.87 11.27
C ILE A 407 19.78 -15.44 10.10
N ALA A 408 20.91 -16.13 9.91
CA ALA A 408 21.89 -15.87 8.85
C ALA A 408 22.60 -17.20 8.48
N PRO A 409 22.18 -17.90 7.41
CA PRO A 409 21.03 -17.59 6.55
C PRO A 409 19.70 -17.69 7.32
N ARG A 410 18.65 -16.98 6.85
CA ARG A 410 17.31 -17.09 7.45
C ARG A 410 16.73 -18.46 7.14
N SER A 411 16.70 -19.33 8.14
CA SER A 411 16.25 -20.73 8.02
C SER A 411 15.60 -21.17 9.32
N PHE A 412 14.27 -21.27 9.31
CA PHE A 412 13.52 -21.80 10.45
C PHE A 412 13.58 -23.33 10.51
N PHE A 413 13.74 -23.99 9.37
CA PHE A 413 13.86 -25.45 9.30
C PHE A 413 15.33 -25.89 9.18
N ILE A 414 15.67 -26.98 9.84
CA ILE A 414 17.04 -27.54 9.88
C ILE A 414 17.19 -28.72 8.92
N SER A 415 18.43 -29.06 8.59
CA SER A 415 18.73 -30.20 7.71
C SER A 415 18.13 -31.48 8.28
N GLY A 416 17.37 -32.20 7.45
CA GLY A 416 16.67 -33.43 7.81
C GLY A 416 15.17 -33.24 8.07
N GLU A 417 14.70 -32.03 8.38
CA GLU A 417 13.27 -31.71 8.47
C GLU A 417 12.64 -31.65 7.07
N LEU A 418 11.39 -32.08 6.92
CA LEU A 418 10.63 -32.16 5.67
C LEU A 418 10.46 -30.82 4.96
N HIS A 419 10.49 -29.73 5.72
CA HIS A 419 10.35 -28.38 5.19
C HIS A 419 11.68 -27.73 4.82
N HIS A 420 12.82 -28.40 5.05
CA HIS A 420 14.13 -27.90 4.67
C HIS A 420 14.50 -28.31 3.23
N CYS A 421 15.27 -27.49 2.53
CA CYS A 421 15.88 -27.85 1.24
C CYS A 421 17.35 -27.41 1.19
N ALA A 422 18.22 -28.39 0.98
CA ALA A 422 19.66 -28.23 0.88
C ALA A 422 20.18 -28.35 -0.56
N HIS A 423 19.33 -28.29 -1.58
CA HIS A 423 19.75 -28.42 -2.99
C HIS A 423 20.32 -27.10 -3.52
N ARG A 424 21.56 -27.13 -4.01
CA ARG A 424 22.30 -25.98 -4.57
C ARG A 424 21.49 -25.23 -5.63
N ASP A 425 21.11 -25.92 -6.70
CA ASP A 425 20.52 -25.26 -7.86
C ASP A 425 19.12 -24.68 -7.55
N VAL A 426 18.35 -25.32 -6.64
CA VAL A 426 17.09 -24.76 -6.13
C VAL A 426 17.35 -23.49 -5.33
N ASN A 427 18.34 -23.49 -4.43
CA ASN A 427 18.72 -22.31 -3.66
C ASN A 427 19.21 -21.16 -4.58
N SER A 428 20.06 -21.47 -5.56
CA SER A 428 20.53 -20.52 -6.58
C SER A 428 19.38 -19.92 -7.40
N ALA A 429 18.40 -20.73 -7.78
CA ALA A 429 17.21 -20.23 -8.47
C ALA A 429 16.33 -19.35 -7.56
N LYS A 430 16.14 -19.74 -6.29
CA LYS A 430 15.38 -18.93 -5.32
C LYS A 430 15.99 -17.55 -5.10
N THR A 431 17.33 -17.45 -5.04
CA THR A 431 18.06 -16.17 -4.86
C THR A 431 18.30 -15.40 -6.16
N SER A 432 17.95 -15.95 -7.31
CA SER A 432 18.18 -15.29 -8.60
C SER A 432 17.42 -13.97 -8.65
N PRO A 433 18.08 -12.86 -9.03
CA PRO A 433 17.44 -11.54 -9.02
C PRO A 433 16.39 -11.44 -10.13
N ILE A 434 15.26 -10.83 -9.80
CA ILE A 434 14.28 -10.37 -10.76
C ILE A 434 14.94 -9.23 -11.54
N ALA A 435 15.01 -9.36 -12.86
CA ALA A 435 15.56 -8.33 -13.74
C ALA A 435 14.54 -7.99 -14.82
N SER A 436 14.48 -6.72 -15.23
CA SER A 436 13.66 -6.26 -16.34
C SER A 436 13.78 -7.15 -17.59
N ALA A 437 15.02 -7.53 -17.96
CA ALA A 437 15.32 -8.40 -19.10
C ALA A 437 14.74 -9.82 -19.01
N ASN A 438 14.45 -10.32 -17.81
CA ASN A 438 13.96 -11.70 -17.58
C ASN A 438 12.56 -11.75 -16.98
N ARG A 439 11.87 -10.61 -16.80
CA ARG A 439 10.57 -10.53 -16.12
C ARG A 439 9.50 -11.38 -16.80
N SER A 440 9.48 -11.40 -18.13
CA SER A 440 8.58 -12.25 -18.92
C SER A 440 8.80 -13.75 -18.70
N ARG A 441 10.00 -14.16 -18.28
CA ARG A 441 10.34 -15.57 -18.01
C ARG A 441 9.97 -16.00 -16.59
N TYR A 442 9.91 -15.06 -15.64
CA TYR A 442 9.55 -15.31 -14.25
C TYR A 442 8.05 -15.17 -13.97
N GLY A 443 7.26 -14.63 -14.89
CA GLY A 443 5.87 -14.27 -14.64
C GLY A 443 5.74 -13.17 -13.57
N LEU A 444 4.51 -12.96 -13.09
CA LEU A 444 4.24 -11.98 -12.03
C LEU A 444 4.91 -12.38 -10.71
N ARG A 445 5.62 -11.43 -10.08
CA ARG A 445 6.34 -11.63 -8.81
C ARG A 445 6.20 -10.41 -7.94
N SER A 446 6.13 -10.62 -6.62
CA SER A 446 5.96 -9.51 -5.67
C SER A 446 7.25 -8.70 -5.49
N GLY A 447 8.40 -9.36 -5.69
CA GLY A 447 9.71 -8.73 -5.59
C GLY A 447 9.96 -7.68 -6.68
N GLN A 448 10.71 -6.64 -6.32
CA GLN A 448 11.16 -5.59 -7.24
C GLN A 448 12.42 -6.00 -8.02
N GLU A 449 12.84 -5.16 -8.96
CA GLU A 449 14.10 -5.38 -9.69
C GLU A 449 15.29 -5.47 -8.72
N GLY A 450 16.13 -6.49 -8.90
CA GLY A 450 17.24 -6.84 -8.01
C GLY A 450 16.86 -7.73 -6.82
N GLU A 451 15.57 -7.87 -6.48
CA GLU A 451 15.14 -8.75 -5.39
C GLU A 451 15.03 -10.22 -5.84
N ALA A 452 15.02 -11.14 -4.88
CA ALA A 452 15.00 -12.57 -5.14
C ALA A 452 13.71 -13.03 -5.83
N PHE A 453 13.83 -14.02 -6.72
CA PHE A 453 12.69 -14.68 -7.38
C PHE A 453 11.69 -15.32 -6.41
N CYS A 454 12.17 -15.85 -5.29
CA CYS A 454 11.32 -16.57 -4.34
C CYS A 454 10.54 -15.61 -3.43
N GLU A 455 9.20 -15.74 -3.42
CA GLU A 455 8.26 -14.91 -2.66
C GLU A 455 8.54 -14.87 -1.15
N VAL A 456 9.05 -15.96 -0.58
CA VAL A 456 9.32 -16.09 0.86
C VAL A 456 10.78 -15.86 1.24
N TRP A 457 11.65 -15.55 0.27
CA TRP A 457 13.11 -15.46 0.47
C TRP A 457 13.52 -14.53 1.62
N ARG A 458 12.77 -13.43 1.79
CA ARG A 458 13.06 -12.40 2.79
C ARG A 458 12.95 -12.93 4.23
N PHE A 459 12.14 -13.94 4.49
CA PHE A 459 11.95 -14.49 5.84
C PHE A 459 12.26 -15.98 5.96
N GLU A 460 12.44 -16.70 4.84
CA GLU A 460 12.75 -18.13 4.84
C GLU A 460 13.48 -18.56 3.54
N GLN A 461 14.80 -18.72 3.62
CA GLN A 461 15.68 -18.97 2.47
C GLN A 461 15.79 -20.46 2.12
N HIS A 462 15.56 -21.36 3.08
CA HIS A 462 15.75 -22.79 2.93
C HIS A 462 14.46 -23.61 2.97
N LEU A 463 13.29 -22.97 2.99
CA LEU A 463 12.02 -23.69 2.79
C LEU A 463 12.02 -24.49 1.48
N CYS A 464 11.64 -25.75 1.59
CA CYS A 464 11.39 -26.63 0.46
C CYS A 464 10.22 -26.11 -0.38
N CYS A 465 10.44 -25.95 -1.68
CA CYS A 465 9.38 -25.51 -2.58
C CYS A 465 8.21 -26.49 -2.65
N ARG A 466 8.42 -27.77 -2.33
CA ARG A 466 7.37 -28.81 -2.30
C ARG A 466 6.44 -28.70 -1.09
N THR A 467 6.83 -27.94 -0.05
CA THR A 467 6.02 -27.68 1.14
C THR A 467 5.54 -26.22 1.20
N CYS A 468 5.62 -25.49 0.10
CA CYS A 468 5.28 -24.07 0.02
C CYS A 468 4.04 -23.86 -0.85
N VAL A 469 3.11 -23.02 -0.42
CA VAL A 469 1.89 -22.75 -1.22
C VAL A 469 2.16 -22.10 -2.58
N PHE A 470 3.30 -21.42 -2.72
CA PHE A 470 3.75 -20.83 -3.97
C PHE A 470 4.34 -21.86 -4.94
N GLU A 471 4.35 -23.16 -4.63
CA GLU A 471 4.89 -24.21 -5.52
C GLU A 471 4.29 -24.12 -6.93
N GLU A 472 2.96 -24.08 -7.04
CA GLU A 472 2.27 -24.09 -8.33
C GLU A 472 2.63 -22.84 -9.15
N VAL A 473 2.68 -21.68 -8.48
CA VAL A 473 3.04 -20.39 -9.09
C VAL A 473 4.49 -20.40 -9.58
N CYS A 474 5.40 -20.93 -8.77
CA CYS A 474 6.82 -20.97 -9.08
C CYS A 474 7.15 -22.01 -10.16
N THR A 475 6.46 -23.15 -10.20
CA THR A 475 6.77 -24.24 -11.14
C THR A 475 6.05 -24.10 -12.48
N LYS A 476 5.04 -23.22 -12.58
CA LYS A 476 4.41 -22.84 -13.87
C LYS A 476 5.35 -22.09 -14.81
N VAL A 477 6.44 -21.51 -14.30
CA VAL A 477 7.37 -20.74 -15.13
C VAL A 477 8.45 -21.64 -15.72
N THR A 478 8.84 -21.35 -16.96
CA THR A 478 9.75 -22.23 -17.73
C THR A 478 11.16 -22.32 -17.16
N VAL A 479 11.58 -21.29 -16.41
CA VAL A 479 12.94 -21.15 -15.89
C VAL A 479 13.18 -21.80 -14.53
N PHE A 480 12.12 -22.27 -13.86
CA PHE A 480 12.23 -22.89 -12.55
C PHE A 480 11.68 -24.31 -12.58
N GLN A 481 12.58 -25.29 -12.50
CA GLN A 481 12.24 -26.71 -12.46
C GLN A 481 12.82 -27.33 -11.21
N LEU A 482 11.99 -28.11 -10.51
CA LEU A 482 12.41 -28.79 -9.30
C LEU A 482 13.10 -30.13 -9.65
N PRO A 483 14.26 -30.43 -9.06
CA PRO A 483 15.03 -31.64 -9.35
C PRO A 483 14.37 -32.91 -8.79
N CYS A 484 13.53 -32.77 -7.75
CA CYS A 484 12.72 -33.87 -7.24
C CYS A 484 11.50 -34.06 -8.16
N VAL A 485 11.43 -35.21 -8.83
CA VAL A 485 10.34 -35.51 -9.79
C VAL A 485 9.24 -36.29 -9.07
N PRO A 486 7.94 -36.00 -9.34
CA PRO A 486 6.87 -36.83 -8.80
C PRO A 486 7.02 -38.30 -9.25
N PRO A 487 6.65 -39.29 -8.42
CA PRO A 487 6.62 -40.68 -8.86
C PRO A 487 5.73 -40.79 -10.10
N LYS A 488 6.23 -41.43 -11.17
CA LYS A 488 5.43 -41.68 -12.37
C LYS A 488 4.20 -42.49 -11.96
N SER A 489 2.99 -41.95 -12.17
CA SER A 489 1.76 -42.69 -11.92
C SER A 489 1.82 -44.04 -12.64
N PRO A 490 1.49 -45.16 -11.98
CA PRO A 490 1.51 -46.46 -12.62
C PRO A 490 0.59 -46.41 -13.85
N ARG A 491 1.13 -46.76 -15.02
CA ARG A 491 0.34 -46.91 -16.25
C ARG A 491 -0.77 -47.91 -15.95
N VAL A 492 -2.02 -47.44 -15.94
CA VAL A 492 -3.18 -48.32 -15.92
C VAL A 492 -3.11 -49.14 -17.21
N VAL A 493 -2.61 -50.38 -17.09
CA VAL A 493 -2.69 -51.38 -18.16
C VAL A 493 -4.18 -51.68 -18.29
N LYS A 494 -4.83 -51.07 -19.30
CA LYS A 494 -6.16 -51.49 -19.73
C LYS A 494 -6.01 -52.92 -20.28
N THR A 495 -6.26 -53.91 -19.44
CA THR A 495 -6.58 -55.26 -19.87
C THR A 495 -7.83 -55.16 -20.73
N ARG A 496 -7.68 -55.41 -22.03
CA ARG A 496 -8.83 -55.62 -22.94
C ARG A 496 -9.51 -56.91 -22.50
N VAL A 497 -10.80 -56.81 -22.15
CA VAL A 497 -11.73 -57.94 -22.08
C VAL A 497 -12.18 -58.26 -23.50
#